data_AF-Q1QLR1-F1
#
_entry.id   AF-Q1QLR1-F1
#
_cell.length_a   1.000
_cell.length_b   1.000
_cell.length_c   1.000
_cell.angle_alpha   90.00
_cell.angle_beta   90.00
_cell.angle_gamma   90.00
#
_symmetry.space_group_name_H-M   'P 1'
#
loop_
_entity.id
_entity.type
_entity.pdbx_description
1 polymer ?
#
loop_
_entity_poly.entity_id
_entity_poly.type
_entity_poly.pdbx_seq_one_letter_code
_entity_poly.pdbx_strand_id
1 'polypeptide(L)'
;MSEGDPTDDALATIAGLVDKPETSEERDDAGQAPEAEATDQPGVCLAEEIPTTTPVAPNPASDSPSDCAETDSYTKYGPGPLAAVRFKWTTRRGDNGDYFVDETIGDSSLPLVSGPMTKEAAIQFVDDRERDACQRFETLRSEMAGGEIGPREDE
;
A
#
# COMPACT_ATOMS: atom_id res chain seq x y z
N MET A 1 6.92 39.61 43.21
CA MET A 1 7.23 39.74 41.78
C MET A 1 7.55 38.33 41.33
N SER A 2 6.56 37.60 40.83
CA SER A 2 6.75 36.20 40.41
C SER A 2 7.37 36.24 39.03
N GLU A 3 8.69 36.02 39.00
CA GLU A 3 9.50 35.80 37.82
C GLU A 3 8.86 34.66 37.02
N GLY A 4 8.47 34.95 35.78
CA GLY A 4 7.63 34.08 34.95
C GLY A 4 8.26 32.70 34.77
N ASP A 5 7.49 31.67 35.06
CA ASP A 5 7.87 30.29 34.80
C ASP A 5 8.10 30.12 33.29
N PRO A 6 9.21 29.50 32.84
CA PRO A 6 9.50 29.33 31.42
C PRO A 6 8.42 28.52 30.68
N THR A 7 7.58 27.76 31.40
CA THR A 7 6.42 27.08 30.83
C THR A 7 5.32 28.06 30.41
N ASP A 8 5.12 29.14 31.16
CA ASP A 8 4.10 30.16 30.86
C ASP A 8 4.47 30.95 29.60
N ASP A 9 5.76 31.25 29.41
CA ASP A 9 6.30 31.90 28.19
C ASP A 9 6.12 31.00 26.94
N ALA A 10 6.37 29.69 27.09
CA ALA A 10 6.15 28.73 26.02
C ALA A 10 4.66 28.60 25.65
N LEU A 11 3.77 28.56 26.64
CA LEU A 11 2.33 28.51 26.42
C LEU A 11 1.80 29.81 25.79
N ALA A 12 2.31 30.97 26.20
CA ALA A 12 1.95 32.26 25.60
C ALA A 12 2.38 32.36 24.13
N THR A 13 3.56 31.85 23.78
CA THR A 13 4.06 31.81 22.39
C THR A 13 3.18 30.94 21.49
N ILE A 14 2.76 29.77 21.96
CA ILE A 14 1.90 28.85 21.18
C ILE A 14 0.50 29.44 21.01
N ALA A 15 -0.04 30.11 22.05
CA ALA A 15 -1.33 30.78 21.97
C ALA A 15 -1.33 31.94 20.95
N GLY A 16 -0.24 32.69 20.83
CA GLY A 16 -0.12 33.78 19.84
C GLY A 16 -0.03 33.32 18.38
N LEU A 17 0.31 32.05 18.14
CA LEU A 17 0.42 31.51 16.79
C LEU A 17 -0.96 31.18 16.16
N VAL A 18 -1.98 30.94 16.99
CA VAL A 18 -3.32 30.53 16.52
C VAL A 18 -4.19 31.73 16.09
N ASP A 19 -3.81 32.96 16.49
CA ASP A 19 -4.57 34.20 16.26
C ASP A 19 -4.06 35.03 15.06
N LYS A 20 -3.15 34.49 14.23
CA LYS A 20 -2.61 35.22 13.08
C LYS A 20 -3.18 34.72 11.74
N PRO A 21 -4.24 35.36 11.20
CA PRO A 21 -4.60 35.20 9.81
C PRO A 21 -3.70 36.06 8.90
N GLU A 22 -3.19 35.41 7.84
CA GLU A 22 -2.78 35.95 6.53
C GLU A 22 -1.46 36.77 6.46
N THR A 23 -0.57 36.41 5.53
CA THR A 23 -0.12 37.26 4.39
C THR A 23 1.17 36.70 3.76
N SER A 24 1.14 36.56 2.42
CA SER A 24 2.23 36.27 1.49
C SER A 24 3.52 37.06 1.71
N GLU A 25 4.68 36.41 1.54
CA GLU A 25 5.88 37.02 0.98
C GLU A 25 6.63 36.02 0.09
N GLU A 26 6.33 36.14 -1.20
CA GLU A 26 7.22 35.99 -2.35
C GLU A 26 8.69 36.29 -2.01
N ARG A 27 9.57 35.30 -2.21
CA ARG A 27 11.01 35.54 -2.30
C ARG A 27 11.47 35.18 -3.71
N ASP A 28 11.42 36.21 -4.55
CA ASP A 28 12.37 36.40 -5.65
C ASP A 28 13.80 36.33 -5.08
N ASP A 29 14.60 35.36 -5.53
CA ASP A 29 16.06 35.47 -5.46
C ASP A 29 16.65 35.08 -6.81
N ALA A 30 17.33 36.07 -7.38
CA ALA A 30 17.76 36.12 -8.74
C ALA A 30 18.93 35.15 -9.02
N GLY A 31 18.81 34.46 -10.16
CA GLY A 31 19.89 34.37 -11.12
C GLY A 31 20.89 33.22 -10.95
N GLN A 32 20.61 32.10 -11.62
CA GLN A 32 21.67 31.40 -12.35
C GLN A 32 21.10 30.59 -13.53
N ALA A 33 21.12 31.20 -14.72
CA ALA A 33 21.16 30.46 -15.99
C ALA A 33 22.62 30.06 -16.27
N PRO A 34 22.83 28.94 -16.98
CA PRO A 34 23.32 29.14 -18.34
C PRO A 34 22.46 28.43 -19.37
N GLU A 35 22.07 29.21 -20.38
CA GLU A 35 21.50 28.79 -21.64
C GLU A 35 22.53 27.96 -22.46
N ALA A 36 22.05 26.89 -23.07
CA ALA A 36 22.47 26.45 -24.39
C ALA A 36 21.33 25.61 -25.02
N GLU A 37 20.43 26.33 -25.70
CA GLU A 37 19.71 25.91 -26.92
C GLU A 37 20.66 25.14 -27.88
N ALA A 38 20.26 24.25 -28.80
CA ALA A 38 19.00 23.91 -29.44
C ALA A 38 19.21 22.63 -30.28
N THR A 39 18.14 22.20 -30.96
CA THR A 39 18.15 21.45 -32.24
C THR A 39 18.00 19.92 -32.09
N ASP A 40 16.78 19.41 -32.18
CA ASP A 40 16.04 19.04 -33.42
C ASP A 40 16.43 17.62 -33.90
N GLN A 41 15.49 16.68 -33.74
CA GLN A 41 15.56 15.36 -34.38
C GLN A 41 15.34 15.52 -35.90
N PRO A 42 15.95 14.70 -36.77
CA PRO A 42 15.24 13.47 -37.19
C PRO A 42 16.13 12.31 -37.70
N GLY A 43 15.54 11.11 -37.82
CA GLY A 43 15.74 10.30 -39.03
C GLY A 43 16.67 9.08 -38.97
N VAL A 44 16.05 7.93 -38.66
CA VAL A 44 16.25 6.56 -39.17
C VAL A 44 17.50 6.21 -39.99
N CYS A 45 18.15 5.08 -39.65
CA CYS A 45 18.74 4.16 -40.64
C CYS A 45 18.55 2.71 -40.16
N LEU A 46 17.91 1.94 -41.05
CA LEU A 46 17.49 0.54 -40.96
C LEU A 46 18.62 -0.37 -41.45
N ALA A 47 18.93 -1.47 -40.73
CA ALA A 47 19.18 -2.82 -41.28
C ALA A 47 19.86 -3.78 -40.27
N GLU A 48 19.10 -4.81 -39.90
CA GLU A 48 19.48 -6.23 -39.95
C GLU A 48 20.66 -6.74 -39.09
N GLU A 49 20.35 -7.24 -37.89
CA GLU A 49 20.76 -8.58 -37.49
C GLU A 49 19.72 -9.13 -36.50
N ILE A 50 19.00 -10.18 -36.91
CA ILE A 50 18.15 -10.98 -36.03
C ILE A 50 18.96 -12.19 -35.52
N PRO A 51 19.48 -12.18 -34.29
CA PRO A 51 19.68 -13.43 -33.58
C PRO A 51 18.34 -13.80 -32.92
N THR A 52 17.68 -14.77 -33.55
CA THR A 52 16.73 -15.70 -32.93
C THR A 52 17.24 -16.13 -31.55
N THR A 53 16.73 -15.49 -30.50
CA THR A 53 16.66 -16.10 -29.17
C THR A 53 15.34 -15.68 -28.56
N THR A 54 14.43 -16.63 -28.50
CA THR A 54 13.16 -16.60 -27.78
C THR A 54 13.35 -15.90 -26.43
N PRO A 55 12.75 -14.72 -26.18
CA PRO A 55 12.59 -14.29 -24.80
C PRO A 55 11.52 -15.21 -24.21
N VAL A 56 11.96 -16.27 -23.55
CA VAL A 56 11.14 -16.92 -22.53
C VAL A 56 10.87 -15.84 -21.51
N ALA A 57 9.70 -15.19 -21.65
CA ALA A 57 9.16 -14.35 -20.60
C ALA A 57 9.19 -15.17 -19.31
N PRO A 58 9.83 -14.70 -18.23
CA PRO A 58 9.49 -15.22 -16.92
C PRO A 58 8.03 -14.82 -16.72
N ASN A 59 7.13 -15.77 -16.95
CA ASN A 59 5.76 -15.69 -16.49
C ASN A 59 5.83 -15.70 -14.96
N PRO A 60 5.51 -14.61 -14.22
CA PRO A 60 5.27 -14.72 -12.79
C PRO A 60 3.87 -15.32 -12.59
N ALA A 61 3.62 -16.49 -13.18
CA ALA A 61 2.47 -17.29 -12.84
C ALA A 61 2.84 -18.14 -11.63
N SER A 62 1.98 -18.03 -10.63
CA SER A 62 1.91 -18.89 -9.45
C SER A 62 3.03 -18.71 -8.44
N ASP A 63 2.95 -17.61 -7.70
CA ASP A 63 3.24 -17.67 -6.26
C ASP A 63 2.11 -18.47 -5.58
N SER A 64 2.08 -19.78 -5.85
CA SER A 64 1.36 -20.73 -5.03
C SER A 64 2.31 -21.11 -3.90
N PRO A 65 2.07 -20.76 -2.63
CA PRO A 65 2.86 -21.30 -1.53
C PRO A 65 2.47 -22.77 -1.31
N SER A 66 2.97 -23.65 -2.17
CA SER A 66 3.16 -25.06 -1.88
C SER A 66 4.60 -25.25 -1.43
N ASP A 67 4.92 -24.83 -0.20
CA ASP A 67 5.90 -25.45 0.69
C ASP A 67 5.93 -24.68 2.02
N CYS A 68 5.58 -25.32 3.13
CA CYS A 68 5.99 -24.98 4.50
C CYS A 68 5.39 -26.03 5.46
N ALA A 69 5.84 -27.27 5.35
CA ALA A 69 5.92 -28.09 6.56
C ALA A 69 7.05 -27.50 7.43
N GLU A 70 6.81 -27.44 8.75
CA GLU A 70 7.82 -27.31 9.83
C GLU A 70 8.02 -25.96 10.56
N THR A 71 7.06 -25.04 10.50
CA THR A 71 6.87 -24.11 11.63
C THR A 71 5.41 -23.74 11.77
N ASP A 72 4.94 -23.65 13.01
CA ASP A 72 3.53 -23.71 13.41
C ASP A 72 2.66 -22.49 13.00
N SER A 73 3.11 -21.72 12.02
CA SER A 73 2.49 -20.48 11.53
C SER A 73 2.10 -20.61 10.06
N TYR A 74 0.83 -20.39 9.77
CA TYR A 74 0.24 -20.39 8.43
C TYR A 74 0.00 -18.94 8.00
N THR A 75 0.51 -18.52 6.83
CA THR A 75 0.36 -17.13 6.37
C THR A 75 -0.19 -17.08 4.95
N LYS A 76 -1.12 -16.16 4.70
CA LYS A 76 -1.64 -15.83 3.37
C LYS A 76 -1.68 -14.32 3.15
N TYR A 77 -1.74 -13.91 1.89
CA TYR A 77 -1.88 -12.52 1.47
C TYR A 77 -3.14 -12.34 0.64
N GLY A 78 -3.80 -11.19 0.80
CA GLY A 78 -4.97 -10.80 0.02
C GLY A 78 -4.60 -10.35 -1.39
N PRO A 79 -5.61 -10.21 -2.27
CA PRO A 79 -5.43 -9.80 -3.64
C PRO A 79 -5.03 -8.32 -3.76
N GLY A 80 -4.39 -7.98 -4.87
CA GLY A 80 -4.04 -6.60 -5.22
C GLY A 80 -2.55 -6.40 -5.52
N PRO A 81 -2.19 -5.45 -6.40
CA PRO A 81 -0.82 -5.29 -6.88
C PRO A 81 0.12 -4.61 -5.87
N LEU A 82 -0.44 -3.91 -4.87
CA LEU A 82 0.33 -3.11 -3.91
C LEU A 82 0.37 -3.80 -2.55
N ALA A 83 1.56 -4.24 -2.14
CA ALA A 83 1.76 -4.88 -0.84
C ALA A 83 1.36 -3.99 0.34
N ALA A 84 1.51 -2.67 0.22
CA ALA A 84 1.18 -1.70 1.26
C ALA A 84 -0.32 -1.64 1.63
N VAL A 85 -1.21 -2.13 0.75
CA VAL A 85 -2.67 -2.04 0.95
C VAL A 85 -3.38 -3.40 0.90
N ARG A 86 -2.68 -4.49 0.54
CA ARG A 86 -3.26 -5.83 0.54
C ARG A 86 -3.37 -6.35 1.97
N PHE A 87 -4.31 -7.25 2.22
CA PHE A 87 -4.37 -7.96 3.48
C PHE A 87 -3.20 -8.95 3.65
N LYS A 88 -2.80 -9.18 4.88
CA LYS A 88 -1.93 -10.28 5.31
C LYS A 88 -2.59 -10.96 6.50
N TRP A 89 -2.74 -12.27 6.41
CA TRP A 89 -3.26 -13.09 7.49
C TRP A 89 -2.17 -14.03 7.97
N THR A 90 -1.87 -14.02 9.25
CA THR A 90 -0.90 -14.92 9.85
C THR A 90 -1.54 -15.63 11.03
N THR A 91 -1.48 -16.96 11.04
CA THR A 91 -1.86 -17.75 12.20
C THR A 91 -0.69 -17.82 13.18
N ARG A 92 -1.03 -17.68 14.46
CA ARG A 92 -0.11 -17.69 15.58
C ARG A 92 -0.65 -18.60 16.66
N ARG A 93 0.18 -19.51 17.14
CA ARG A 93 -0.14 -20.34 18.30
C ARG A 93 0.06 -19.54 19.60
N GLY A 94 -0.94 -19.62 20.47
CA GLY A 94 -0.87 -19.18 21.85
C GLY A 94 -0.36 -20.28 22.78
N ASP A 95 -0.04 -19.88 24.00
CA ASP A 95 0.61 -20.74 25.01
C ASP A 95 -0.26 -21.94 25.42
N ASN A 96 -1.58 -21.80 25.32
CA ASN A 96 -2.56 -22.80 25.72
C ASN A 96 -2.86 -23.84 24.62
N GLY A 97 -2.18 -23.77 23.47
CA GLY A 97 -2.50 -24.59 22.29
C GLY A 97 -3.66 -24.04 21.45
N ASP A 98 -4.26 -22.93 21.88
CA ASP A 98 -5.18 -22.13 21.06
C ASP A 98 -4.40 -21.41 19.95
N TYR A 99 -5.08 -21.13 18.84
CA TYR A 99 -4.56 -20.37 17.72
C TYR A 99 -5.31 -19.06 17.59
N PHE A 100 -4.57 -18.06 17.13
CA PHE A 100 -5.04 -16.73 16.82
C PHE A 100 -4.69 -16.42 15.37
N VAL A 101 -5.51 -15.61 14.72
CA VAL A 101 -5.25 -15.10 13.37
C VAL A 101 -5.06 -13.60 13.47
N ASP A 102 -3.90 -13.13 13.04
CA ASP A 102 -3.56 -11.73 12.92
C ASP A 102 -3.85 -11.26 11.49
N GLU A 103 -4.88 -10.44 11.30
CA GLU A 103 -5.22 -9.77 10.03
C GLU A 103 -4.57 -8.38 10.02
N THR A 104 -3.68 -8.10 9.07
CA THR A 104 -3.01 -6.81 8.91
C THR A 104 -3.22 -6.27 7.50
N ILE A 105 -3.44 -4.97 7.33
CA ILE A 105 -3.47 -4.32 6.01
C ILE A 105 -2.08 -3.76 5.72
N GLY A 106 -1.43 -4.30 4.69
CA GLY A 106 -0.03 -4.04 4.40
C GLY A 106 0.91 -4.41 5.54
N ASP A 107 2.14 -3.91 5.48
CA ASP A 107 3.20 -4.26 6.42
C ASP A 107 3.26 -3.37 7.67
N SER A 108 2.55 -2.23 7.68
CA SER A 108 2.68 -1.18 8.71
C SER A 108 1.43 -0.92 9.54
N SER A 109 0.35 -1.68 9.33
CA SER A 109 -0.89 -1.51 10.11
C SER A 109 -0.85 -2.29 11.42
N LEU A 110 -1.73 -1.90 12.35
CA LEU A 110 -1.99 -2.68 13.56
C LEU A 110 -2.74 -3.97 13.20
N PRO A 111 -2.31 -5.14 13.71
CA PRO A 111 -2.99 -6.40 13.44
C PRO A 111 -4.33 -6.47 14.20
N LEU A 112 -5.39 -6.86 13.50
CA LEU A 112 -6.66 -7.27 14.07
C LEU A 112 -6.58 -8.77 14.42
N VAL A 113 -6.67 -9.09 15.71
CA VAL A 113 -6.54 -10.45 16.21
C VAL A 113 -7.90 -11.13 16.31
N SER A 114 -8.04 -12.31 15.70
CA SER A 114 -9.21 -13.19 15.83
C SER A 114 -8.84 -14.48 16.57
N GLY A 115 -9.62 -14.89 17.57
CA GLY A 115 -9.38 -16.10 18.37
C GLY A 115 -9.86 -15.93 19.83
N PRO A 116 -9.68 -16.94 20.69
CA PRO A 116 -8.98 -18.21 20.47
C PRO A 116 -9.80 -19.23 19.64
N MET A 117 -9.12 -20.03 18.82
CA MET A 117 -9.71 -21.15 18.05
C MET A 117 -8.71 -22.30 17.87
N THR A 118 -9.14 -23.46 17.33
CA THR A 118 -8.22 -24.57 17.05
C THR A 118 -7.32 -24.25 15.84
N LYS A 119 -6.24 -25.03 15.66
CA LYS A 119 -5.32 -24.86 14.52
C LYS A 119 -6.05 -24.91 13.19
N GLU A 120 -6.89 -25.92 13.02
CA GLU A 120 -7.64 -26.20 11.81
C GLU A 120 -8.67 -25.10 11.56
N ALA A 121 -9.34 -24.62 12.61
CA ALA A 121 -10.27 -23.50 12.51
C ALA A 121 -9.56 -22.19 12.12
N ALA A 122 -8.35 -21.96 12.62
CA ALA A 122 -7.54 -20.80 12.24
C ALA A 122 -7.10 -20.86 10.77
N ILE A 123 -6.66 -22.02 10.29
CA ILE A 123 -6.32 -22.22 8.88
C ILE A 123 -7.55 -22.00 7.99
N GLN A 124 -8.68 -22.61 8.34
CA GLN A 124 -9.93 -22.46 7.59
C GLN A 124 -10.41 -21.01 7.57
N PHE A 125 -10.31 -20.30 8.70
CA PHE A 125 -10.65 -18.88 8.79
C PHE A 125 -9.80 -18.04 7.82
N VAL A 126 -8.49 -18.30 7.75
CA VAL A 126 -7.59 -17.63 6.80
C VAL A 126 -7.99 -17.94 5.36
N ASP A 127 -8.33 -19.19 5.06
CA ASP A 127 -8.75 -19.63 3.72
C ASP A 127 -10.06 -18.99 3.26
N ASP A 128 -11.07 -18.95 4.12
CA ASP A 128 -12.35 -18.32 3.79
C ASP A 128 -12.19 -16.81 3.60
N ARG A 129 -11.33 -16.18 4.41
CA ARG A 129 -11.06 -14.76 4.31
C ARG A 129 -10.30 -14.38 3.05
N GLU A 130 -9.34 -15.22 2.64
CA GLU A 130 -8.64 -15.06 1.36
C GLU A 130 -9.60 -15.22 0.18
N ARG A 131 -10.45 -16.24 0.19
CA ARG A 131 -11.46 -16.45 -0.86
C ARG A 131 -12.44 -15.28 -0.97
N ASP A 132 -12.97 -14.79 0.16
CA ASP A 132 -13.84 -13.62 0.22
C ASP A 132 -13.14 -12.38 -0.37
N ALA A 133 -11.89 -12.13 0.04
CA ALA A 133 -11.13 -11.00 -0.45
C ALA A 133 -10.88 -11.10 -1.97
N CYS A 134 -10.50 -12.28 -2.47
CA CYS A 134 -10.33 -12.55 -3.91
C CYS A 134 -11.61 -12.28 -4.69
N GLN A 135 -12.75 -12.81 -4.23
CA GLN A 135 -14.04 -12.59 -4.88
C GLN A 135 -14.40 -11.10 -4.92
N ARG A 136 -14.26 -10.39 -3.80
CA ARG A 136 -14.56 -8.94 -3.72
C ARG A 136 -13.65 -8.11 -4.61
N PHE A 137 -12.36 -8.47 -4.68
CA PHE A 137 -11.41 -7.81 -5.57
C PHE A 137 -11.74 -8.04 -7.04
N GLU A 138 -12.13 -9.25 -7.42
CA GLU A 138 -12.54 -9.59 -8.79
C GLU A 138 -13.83 -8.87 -9.20
N THR A 139 -14.82 -8.78 -8.31
CA THR A 139 -16.01 -7.96 -8.52
C THR A 139 -15.63 -6.50 -8.75
N LEU A 140 -14.83 -5.91 -7.85
CA LEU A 140 -14.38 -4.53 -7.96
C LEU A 140 -13.58 -4.29 -9.25
N ARG A 141 -12.72 -5.23 -9.62
CA ARG A 141 -11.95 -5.20 -10.88
C ARG A 141 -12.87 -5.18 -12.08
N SER A 142 -13.92 -6.00 -12.07
CA SER A 142 -14.90 -6.07 -13.15
C SER A 142 -15.71 -4.78 -13.25
N GLU A 143 -16.09 -4.17 -12.12
CA GLU A 143 -16.75 -2.86 -12.07
C GLU A 143 -15.85 -1.76 -12.63
N MET A 144 -14.58 -1.69 -12.20
CA MET A 144 -13.63 -0.68 -12.67
C MET A 144 -13.25 -0.86 -14.15
N ALA A 145 -13.18 -2.10 -14.64
CA ALA A 145 -12.92 -2.40 -16.05
C ALA A 145 -14.15 -2.20 -16.94
N GLY A 146 -15.35 -2.32 -16.36
CA GLY A 146 -16.64 -2.22 -17.02
C GLY A 146 -17.22 -0.80 -17.11
N GLY A 147 -16.66 0.17 -16.39
CA GLY A 147 -16.87 1.59 -16.66
C GLY A 147 -18.33 2.05 -16.71
N GLU A 148 -19.17 1.65 -15.75
CA GLU A 148 -20.46 2.30 -15.51
C GLU A 148 -20.52 2.71 -14.04
N ILE A 149 -19.90 3.85 -13.74
CA ILE A 149 -20.42 4.71 -12.67
C ILE A 149 -21.90 4.93 -13.01
N GLY A 150 -22.78 4.53 -12.09
CA GLY A 150 -24.20 4.24 -12.33
C GLY A 150 -24.99 5.28 -13.15
N PRO A 151 -26.17 4.90 -13.67
CA PRO A 151 -26.96 5.75 -14.56
C PRO A 151 -27.15 7.12 -13.91
N ARG A 152 -26.66 8.15 -14.59
CA ARG A 152 -27.03 9.54 -14.34
C ARG A 152 -28.54 9.59 -14.49
N GLU A 153 -29.25 9.69 -13.37
CA GLU A 153 -30.67 10.00 -13.32
C GLU A 153 -30.82 11.42 -13.89
N ASP A 154 -31.03 11.50 -15.21
CA ASP A 154 -31.40 12.73 -15.91
C ASP A 154 -32.92 12.93 -15.67
N GLU A 155 -33.24 14.03 -14.97
CA GLU A 155 -34.59 14.55 -14.70
C GLU A 155 -35.20 15.22 -15.94
#